data_AF-W7YQ60-F1
#
_entry.id   AF-W7YQ60-F1
#
_cell.length_a   1.000
_cell.length_b   1.000
_cell.length_c   1.000
_cell.angle_alpha   90.00
_cell.angle_beta   90.00
_cell.angle_gamma   90.00
#
_symmetry.space_group_name_H-M   'P 1'
#
loop_
_entity.id
_entity.type
_entity.pdbx_description
1 polymer ?
#
loop_
_entity_poly.entity_id
_entity_poly.type
_entity_poly.pdbx_seq_one_letter_code
_entity_poly.pdbx_strand_id
1 'polypeptide(L)'
;MIVRFGYVAMSTVVKNASPSKTMTMASFTKLNNRDAAIRKLERIAAENLHNTLRLLKHNRAYDIKVYRFSSKLIPLATHADLTDWDPFIALKDDFADVGKYVREHGMRVSFHPDHFTVLSTPRPEVLQNSIRDLQHHVQMLDAMGLNAMAKNNIHIGGAIKISKRLPHGLKKIFEGLIREFKSA
;
A
#
# COMPACT_ATOMS: atom_id res chain seq x y z
N MET A 1 27.24 -9.80 7.04
CA MET A 1 26.30 -10.73 6.35
C MET A 1 25.80 -10.07 5.07
N ILE A 2 25.95 -10.73 3.91
CA ILE A 2 25.63 -10.16 2.58
C ILE A 2 24.14 -10.30 2.25
N VAL A 3 23.47 -11.32 2.79
CA VAL A 3 22.04 -11.60 2.59
C VAL A 3 21.22 -11.00 3.74
N ARG A 4 20.00 -10.53 3.46
CA ARG A 4 19.05 -10.03 4.47
C ARG A 4 17.72 -10.77 4.34
N PHE A 5 17.17 -11.23 5.45
CA PHE A 5 15.90 -11.95 5.50
C PHE A 5 14.74 -11.05 5.94
N GLY A 6 13.54 -11.49 5.60
CA GLY A 6 12.30 -10.78 5.84
C GLY A 6 11.07 -11.64 5.63
N TYR A 7 9.92 -11.06 5.94
CA TYR A 7 8.61 -11.66 5.69
C TYR A 7 7.61 -10.60 5.25
N VAL A 8 6.38 -11.05 5.03
CA VAL A 8 5.30 -10.27 4.45
C VAL A 8 4.19 -10.06 5.48
N ALA A 9 3.81 -8.80 5.66
CA ALA A 9 2.59 -8.31 6.31
C ALA A 9 2.33 -8.76 7.75
N MET A 10 2.22 -10.06 8.03
CA MET A 10 1.81 -10.57 9.34
C MET A 10 2.88 -11.47 9.94
N SER A 11 3.03 -11.39 11.26
CA SER A 11 3.81 -12.36 12.03
C SER A 11 2.85 -13.32 12.73
N THR A 12 3.19 -14.60 12.73
CA THR A 12 2.49 -15.63 13.53
C THR A 12 2.93 -15.63 14.99
N VAL A 13 4.01 -14.90 15.32
CA VAL A 13 4.59 -14.83 16.66
C VAL A 13 4.04 -13.64 17.44
N VAL A 14 3.91 -12.48 16.80
CA VAL A 14 3.44 -11.26 17.47
C VAL A 14 1.91 -11.28 17.60
N LYS A 15 1.43 -11.58 18.82
CA LYS A 15 -0.01 -11.68 19.11
C LYS A 15 -0.73 -10.33 18.95
N ASN A 16 -1.97 -10.40 18.46
CA ASN A 16 -2.87 -9.26 18.30
C ASN A 16 -2.25 -8.09 17.52
N ALA A 17 -1.43 -8.37 16.51
CA ALA A 17 -0.69 -7.38 15.74
C ALA A 17 -0.97 -7.46 14.24
N SER A 18 -2.21 -7.76 13.84
CA SER A 18 -2.58 -7.74 12.41
C SER A 18 -2.52 -6.30 11.87
N PRO A 19 -1.76 -6.02 10.80
CA PRO A 19 -1.77 -4.74 10.10
C PRO A 19 -2.72 -4.77 8.88
N SER A 20 -3.69 -5.68 8.88
CA SER A 20 -4.58 -5.94 7.72
C SER A 20 -6.04 -6.05 8.13
N LYS A 21 -6.43 -5.44 9.26
CA LYS A 21 -7.84 -5.35 9.64
C LYS A 21 -8.59 -4.55 8.58
N THR A 22 -9.84 -4.91 8.32
CA THR A 22 -10.62 -4.35 7.22
C THR A 22 -12.06 -4.06 7.65
N MET A 23 -12.74 -3.25 6.85
CA MET A 23 -14.18 -3.06 6.88
C MET A 23 -14.71 -3.16 5.45
N THR A 24 -15.78 -3.92 5.24
CA THR A 24 -16.42 -4.04 3.93
C THR A 24 -17.33 -2.82 3.67
N MET A 25 -17.63 -2.51 2.41
CA MET A 25 -18.63 -1.48 2.10
C MET A 25 -20.01 -1.81 2.69
N ALA A 26 -20.39 -3.09 2.73
CA ALA A 26 -21.64 -3.49 3.38
C ALA A 26 -21.67 -3.11 4.87
N SER A 27 -20.55 -3.28 5.58
CA SER A 27 -20.41 -2.86 6.98
C SER A 27 -20.34 -1.33 7.13
N PHE A 28 -19.75 -0.63 6.16
CA PHE A 28 -19.70 0.82 6.11
C PHE A 28 -21.12 1.39 5.98
N THR A 29 -21.89 0.95 4.98
CA THR A 29 -23.23 1.45 4.68
C THR A 29 -24.23 1.16 5.80
N LYS A 30 -24.11 0.00 6.47
CA LYS A 30 -24.98 -0.38 7.61
C LYS A 30 -24.95 0.58 8.80
N LEU A 31 -23.94 1.44 8.91
CA LEU A 31 -23.86 2.42 10.00
C LEU A 31 -24.85 3.58 9.84
N ASN A 32 -25.43 3.76 8.64
CA ASN A 32 -26.39 4.83 8.33
C ASN A 32 -25.94 6.25 8.74
N ASN A 33 -24.62 6.43 8.90
CA ASN A 33 -23.96 7.68 9.24
C ASN A 33 -22.57 7.67 8.62
N ARG A 34 -22.38 8.46 7.57
CA ARG A 34 -21.16 8.49 6.77
C ARG A 34 -19.94 8.88 7.60
N ASP A 35 -20.04 9.94 8.38
CA ASP A 35 -18.91 10.46 9.16
C ASP A 35 -18.48 9.46 10.25
N ALA A 36 -19.45 8.80 10.90
CA ALA A 36 -19.15 7.75 11.87
C ALA A 36 -18.47 6.54 11.20
N ALA A 37 -18.87 6.21 9.97
CA ALA A 37 -18.25 5.14 9.20
C ALA A 37 -16.82 5.49 8.75
N ILE A 38 -16.57 6.74 8.34
CA ILE A 38 -15.24 7.26 8.03
C ILE A 38 -14.34 7.21 9.28
N ARG A 39 -14.79 7.75 10.42
CA ARG A 39 -14.01 7.66 11.68
C ARG A 39 -13.68 6.23 12.08
N LYS A 40 -14.56 5.28 11.76
CA LYS A 40 -14.29 3.85 11.98
C LYS A 40 -13.21 3.31 11.03
N LEU A 41 -13.18 3.73 9.76
CA LEU A 41 -12.09 3.40 8.84
C LEU A 41 -10.75 3.95 9.34
N GLU A 42 -10.72 5.22 9.73
CA GLU A 42 -9.54 5.89 10.27
C GLU A 42 -9.01 5.15 11.51
N ARG A 43 -9.89 4.79 12.45
CA ARG A 43 -9.51 4.01 13.63
C ARG A 43 -8.93 2.63 13.27
N ILE A 44 -9.49 1.95 12.27
CA ILE A 44 -8.97 0.65 11.81
C ILE A 44 -7.59 0.84 11.16
N ALA A 45 -7.42 1.88 10.36
CA ALA A 45 -6.17 2.18 9.69
C ALA A 45 -5.05 2.61 10.66
N ALA A 46 -5.36 3.45 11.64
CA ALA A 46 -4.46 3.80 12.74
C ALA A 46 -4.03 2.55 13.52
N GLU A 47 -4.97 1.65 13.82
CA GLU A 47 -4.63 0.38 14.47
C GLU A 47 -3.71 -0.51 13.59
N ASN A 48 -3.94 -0.54 12.28
CA ASN A 48 -3.08 -1.27 11.34
C ASN A 48 -1.65 -0.69 11.28
N LEU A 49 -1.51 0.65 11.30
CA LEU A 49 -0.21 1.35 11.32
C LEU A 49 0.51 1.14 12.66
N HIS A 50 -0.21 1.26 13.77
CA HIS A 50 0.32 0.94 15.10
C HIS A 50 0.82 -0.52 15.18
N ASN A 51 0.03 -1.47 14.65
CA ASN A 51 0.46 -2.88 14.58
C ASN A 51 1.65 -3.08 13.65
N THR A 52 1.73 -2.34 12.55
CA THR A 52 2.91 -2.32 11.68
C THR A 52 4.15 -1.87 12.45
N LEU A 53 4.07 -0.79 13.23
CA LEU A 53 5.18 -0.35 14.08
C LEU A 53 5.59 -1.41 15.10
N ARG A 54 4.63 -2.12 15.71
CA ARG A 54 4.93 -3.25 16.61
C ARG A 54 5.68 -4.38 15.90
N LEU A 55 5.30 -4.71 14.67
CA LEU A 55 5.98 -5.69 13.85
C LEU A 55 7.40 -5.23 13.49
N LEU A 56 7.60 -3.96 13.13
CA LEU A 56 8.94 -3.42 12.86
C LEU A 56 9.85 -3.47 14.10
N LYS A 57 9.31 -3.15 15.28
CA LYS A 57 10.03 -3.26 16.56
C LYS A 57 10.44 -4.70 16.85
N HIS A 58 9.52 -5.65 16.63
CA HIS A 58 9.84 -7.07 16.71
C HIS A 58 10.94 -7.45 15.71
N ASN A 59 10.84 -7.01 14.45
CA ASN A 59 11.82 -7.31 13.42
C ASN A 59 13.22 -6.85 13.82
N ARG A 60 13.32 -5.64 14.39
CA ARG A 60 14.59 -5.11 14.88
C ARG A 60 15.20 -5.98 15.99
N ALA A 61 14.37 -6.44 16.93
CA ALA A 61 14.81 -7.28 18.05
C ALA A 61 15.32 -8.67 17.61
N TYR A 62 14.87 -9.18 16.47
CA TYR A 62 15.22 -10.50 15.94
C TYR A 62 16.06 -10.46 14.65
N ASP A 63 16.74 -9.34 14.38
CA ASP A 63 17.60 -9.11 13.20
C ASP A 63 16.91 -9.35 11.83
N ILE A 64 15.59 -9.14 11.76
CA ILE A 64 14.82 -9.19 10.52
C ILE A 64 14.91 -7.83 9.83
N LYS A 65 15.53 -7.78 8.65
CA LYS A 65 15.93 -6.51 7.99
C LYS A 65 15.07 -6.13 6.80
N VAL A 66 14.27 -7.06 6.29
CA VAL A 66 13.38 -6.84 5.15
C VAL A 66 11.93 -7.04 5.60
N TYR A 67 11.03 -6.15 5.20
CA TYR A 67 9.63 -6.26 5.53
C TYR A 67 8.75 -5.74 4.39
N ARG A 68 7.72 -6.51 4.04
CA ARG A 68 6.70 -6.05 3.08
C ARG A 68 5.45 -5.64 3.85
N PHE A 69 5.07 -4.38 3.73
CA PHE A 69 3.83 -3.86 4.30
C PHE A 69 2.61 -4.58 3.71
N SER A 70 1.50 -4.54 4.44
CA SER A 70 0.21 -5.00 3.92
C SER A 70 -0.38 -3.96 2.99
N SER A 71 -0.93 -4.36 1.84
CA SER A 71 -1.74 -3.45 1.00
C SER A 71 -3.08 -3.08 1.64
N LYS A 72 -3.43 -3.67 2.79
CA LYS A 72 -4.70 -3.45 3.50
C LYS A 72 -4.57 -2.50 4.71
N LEU A 73 -3.51 -1.67 4.75
CA LEU A 73 -3.32 -0.72 5.86
C LEU A 73 -4.53 0.20 6.01
N ILE A 74 -5.02 0.78 4.91
CA ILE A 74 -6.21 1.63 4.90
C ILE A 74 -7.34 0.89 4.17
N PRO A 75 -8.38 0.43 4.87
CA PRO A 75 -9.50 -0.24 4.21
C PRO A 75 -10.28 0.73 3.33
N LEU A 76 -10.72 0.25 2.16
CA LEU A 76 -11.57 0.98 1.22
C LEU A 76 -10.98 2.28 0.64
N ALA A 77 -9.68 2.55 0.84
CA ALA A 77 -9.05 3.80 0.41
C ALA A 77 -9.16 4.09 -1.10
N THR A 78 -9.27 3.06 -1.93
CA THR A 78 -9.39 3.18 -3.40
C THR A 78 -10.81 2.92 -3.92
N HIS A 79 -11.79 2.81 -3.01
CA HIS A 79 -13.18 2.52 -3.37
C HIS A 79 -13.86 3.75 -4.02
N ALA A 80 -14.65 3.53 -5.07
CA ALA A 80 -15.25 4.60 -5.87
C ALA A 80 -16.19 5.52 -5.05
N ASP A 81 -16.89 4.97 -4.07
CA ASP A 81 -17.80 5.74 -3.20
C ASP A 81 -17.09 6.62 -2.14
N LEU A 82 -15.76 6.59 -2.07
CA LEU A 82 -14.96 7.28 -1.05
C LEU A 82 -13.88 8.19 -1.64
N THR A 83 -14.04 8.65 -2.89
CA THR A 83 -13.02 9.47 -3.57
C THR A 83 -12.83 10.87 -2.97
N ASP A 84 -13.78 11.34 -2.17
CA ASP A 84 -13.80 12.62 -1.45
C ASP A 84 -13.10 12.55 -0.08
N TRP A 85 -12.77 11.36 0.41
CA TRP A 85 -12.13 11.16 1.71
C TRP A 85 -10.61 11.02 1.55
N ASP A 86 -9.87 11.89 2.23
CA ASP A 86 -8.41 11.80 2.33
C ASP A 86 -7.98 11.17 3.67
N PRO A 87 -7.56 9.89 3.69
CA PRO A 87 -7.12 9.23 4.91
C PRO A 87 -5.77 9.74 5.42
N PHE A 88 -4.94 10.36 4.57
CA PHE A 88 -3.57 10.74 4.93
C PHE A 88 -3.53 11.94 5.88
N ILE A 89 -4.57 12.79 5.86
CA ILE A 89 -4.73 13.89 6.82
C ILE A 89 -4.95 13.33 8.23
N ALA A 90 -5.88 12.38 8.37
CA ALA A 90 -6.23 11.79 9.67
C ALA A 90 -5.13 10.89 10.24
N LEU A 91 -4.33 10.25 9.37
CA LEU A 91 -3.31 9.26 9.73
C LEU A 91 -1.87 9.81 9.67
N LYS A 92 -1.72 11.14 9.54
CA LYS A 92 -0.42 11.78 9.32
C LYS A 92 0.64 11.35 10.35
N ASP A 93 0.29 11.39 11.63
CA ASP A 93 1.23 11.08 12.71
C ASP A 93 1.53 9.57 12.76
N ASP A 94 0.52 8.71 12.54
CA ASP A 94 0.70 7.26 12.48
C ASP A 94 1.68 6.83 11.37
N PHE A 95 1.55 7.43 10.18
CA PHE A 95 2.49 7.20 9.08
C PHE A 95 3.88 7.74 9.38
N ALA A 96 3.98 8.94 9.96
CA ALA A 96 5.25 9.55 10.34
C ALA A 96 6.03 8.67 11.33
N ASP A 97 5.34 8.08 12.31
CA ASP A 97 5.93 7.17 13.30
C ASP A 97 6.50 5.89 12.65
N VAL A 98 5.73 5.25 11.76
CA VAL A 98 6.20 4.08 11.01
C VAL A 98 7.42 4.44 10.17
N GLY A 99 7.35 5.55 9.44
CA GLY A 99 8.41 6.02 8.57
C GLY A 99 9.70 6.38 9.30
N LYS A 100 9.57 7.10 10.41
CA LYS A 100 10.69 7.45 11.30
C LYS A 100 11.41 6.19 11.76
N TYR A 101 10.66 5.20 12.24
CA TYR A 101 11.23 3.94 12.71
C TYR A 101 11.96 3.16 11.60
N VAL A 102 11.40 3.11 10.39
CA VAL A 102 12.05 2.49 9.23
C VAL A 102 13.39 3.15 8.91
N ARG A 103 13.44 4.49 8.89
CA ARG A 103 14.66 5.26 8.61
C ARG A 103 15.71 5.09 9.69
N GLU A 104 15.32 5.24 10.96
CA GLU A 104 16.22 5.12 12.12
C GLU A 104 16.93 3.77 12.21
N HIS A 105 16.34 2.71 11.65
CA HIS A 105 16.89 1.36 11.71
C HIS A 105 17.31 0.79 10.36
N GLY A 106 17.31 1.61 9.30
CA GLY A 106 17.78 1.22 7.97
C GLY A 106 17.05 -0.01 7.42
N MET A 107 15.76 -0.16 7.72
CA MET A 107 14.96 -1.31 7.30
C MET A 107 14.65 -1.22 5.81
N ARG A 108 14.74 -2.36 5.11
CA ARG A 108 14.33 -2.43 3.70
C ARG A 108 12.85 -2.77 3.62
N VAL A 109 12.05 -1.81 3.19
CA VAL A 109 10.59 -1.97 3.12
C VAL A 109 10.06 -1.96 1.70
N SER A 110 8.88 -2.54 1.52
CA SER A 110 8.21 -2.58 0.23
C SER A 110 6.70 -2.76 0.36
N PHE A 111 5.98 -2.46 -0.71
CA PHE A 111 4.62 -2.93 -0.96
C PHE A 111 4.61 -3.92 -2.14
N HIS A 112 3.51 -4.66 -2.23
CA HIS A 112 3.17 -5.46 -3.40
C HIS A 112 1.65 -5.38 -3.62
N PRO A 113 1.19 -4.45 -4.48
CA PRO A 113 -0.16 -4.36 -4.99
C PRO A 113 -0.70 -5.72 -5.40
N ASP A 114 -2.01 -5.90 -5.21
CA ASP A 114 -2.66 -7.19 -5.47
C ASP A 114 -2.69 -7.50 -6.97
N HIS A 115 -3.04 -8.75 -7.31
CA HIS A 115 -3.16 -9.25 -8.69
C HIS A 115 -4.20 -8.51 -9.55
N PHE A 116 -5.02 -7.64 -8.97
CA PHE A 116 -5.93 -6.76 -9.68
C PHE A 116 -5.23 -5.55 -10.34
N THR A 117 -4.00 -5.25 -9.95
CA THR A 117 -3.19 -4.16 -10.50
C THR A 117 -2.46 -4.64 -11.76
N VAL A 118 -3.10 -4.44 -12.92
CA VAL A 118 -2.70 -4.98 -14.22
C VAL A 118 -2.50 -3.86 -15.24
N LEU A 119 -1.27 -3.36 -15.37
CA LEU A 119 -0.93 -2.27 -16.29
C LEU A 119 -0.96 -2.67 -17.78
N SER A 120 -0.92 -3.97 -18.08
CA SER A 120 -0.94 -4.50 -19.45
C SER A 120 -2.37 -4.77 -19.98
N THR A 121 -3.40 -4.45 -19.20
CA THR A 121 -4.80 -4.66 -19.58
C THR A 121 -5.19 -3.79 -20.79
N PRO A 122 -5.97 -4.32 -21.76
CA PRO A 122 -6.55 -3.52 -22.84
C PRO A 122 -7.79 -2.74 -22.40
N ARG A 123 -8.32 -3.03 -21.21
CA ARG A 123 -9.55 -2.44 -20.65
C ARG A 123 -9.22 -1.12 -19.94
N PRO A 124 -9.66 0.05 -20.44
CA PRO A 124 -9.30 1.35 -19.87
C PRO A 124 -9.67 1.49 -18.39
N GLU A 125 -10.82 0.95 -17.98
CA GLU A 125 -11.31 0.99 -16.60
C GLU A 125 -10.41 0.20 -15.64
N VAL A 126 -9.86 -0.93 -16.09
CA VAL A 126 -8.93 -1.72 -15.30
C VAL A 126 -7.57 -1.04 -15.22
N LEU A 127 -7.13 -0.38 -16.30
CA LEU A 127 -5.89 0.38 -16.30
C LEU A 127 -5.98 1.55 -15.31
N GLN A 128 -7.08 2.33 -15.36
CA GLN A 128 -7.31 3.44 -14.43
C GLN A 128 -7.34 2.98 -12.97
N ASN A 129 -8.04 1.88 -12.67
CA ASN A 129 -8.06 1.31 -11.32
C ASN A 129 -6.67 0.84 -10.87
N SER A 130 -5.88 0.26 -11.78
CA SER A 130 -4.51 -0.18 -11.49
C SER A 130 -3.58 1.01 -11.18
N ILE A 131 -3.72 2.10 -11.93
CA ILE A 131 -2.96 3.33 -11.69
C ILE A 131 -3.34 3.94 -10.33
N ARG A 132 -4.64 4.02 -10.02
CA ARG A 132 -5.13 4.51 -8.72
C ARG A 132 -4.58 3.67 -7.57
N ASP A 133 -4.58 2.35 -7.70
CA ASP A 133 -4.02 1.46 -6.68
C ASP A 133 -2.51 1.69 -6.50
N LEU A 134 -1.74 1.85 -7.58
CA LEU A 134 -0.31 2.17 -7.48
C LEU A 134 -0.05 3.51 -6.81
N GLN A 135 -0.81 4.53 -7.18
CA GLN A 135 -0.73 5.86 -6.57
C GLN A 135 -1.00 5.80 -5.08
N HIS A 136 -2.03 5.06 -4.66
CA HIS A 136 -2.32 4.88 -3.24
C HIS A 136 -1.15 4.29 -2.45
N HIS A 137 -0.46 3.29 -3.01
CA HIS A 137 0.73 2.72 -2.40
C HIS A 137 1.93 3.68 -2.36
N VAL A 138 2.09 4.52 -3.38
CA VAL A 138 3.11 5.58 -3.40
C VAL A 138 2.81 6.63 -2.34
N GLN A 139 1.56 7.11 -2.26
CA GLN A 139 1.12 8.05 -1.22
C GLN A 139 1.36 7.51 0.20
N MET A 140 1.16 6.20 0.43
CA MET A 140 1.52 5.59 1.71
C MET A 140 3.03 5.67 2.00
N LEU A 141 3.89 5.46 1.01
CA LEU A 141 5.34 5.59 1.19
C LEU A 141 5.75 7.05 1.42
N ASP A 142 5.12 7.99 0.72
CA ASP A 142 5.37 9.43 0.86
C ASP A 142 4.88 9.95 2.21
N ALA A 143 3.71 9.51 2.68
CA ALA A 143 3.21 9.81 4.03
C ALA A 143 4.14 9.26 5.12
N MET A 144 4.80 8.12 4.88
CA MET A 144 5.87 7.62 5.73
C MET A 144 7.18 8.41 5.55
N GLY A 145 7.32 9.31 4.59
CA GLY A 145 8.56 10.02 4.28
C GLY A 145 9.68 9.10 3.78
N LEU A 146 9.32 8.04 3.04
CA LEU A 146 10.27 7.06 2.50
C LEU A 146 10.64 7.42 1.06
N ASN A 147 11.90 7.25 0.72
CA ASN A 147 12.40 7.53 -0.63
C ASN A 147 12.32 6.30 -1.54
N ALA A 148 12.85 6.42 -2.76
CA ALA A 148 12.87 5.37 -3.78
C ALA A 148 13.60 4.06 -3.39
N MET A 149 14.25 3.98 -2.21
CA MET A 149 14.71 2.69 -1.68
C MET A 149 13.56 1.78 -1.26
N ALA A 150 12.44 2.35 -0.82
CA ALA A 150 11.21 1.61 -0.63
C ALA A 150 10.62 1.24 -2.01
N LYS A 151 10.28 -0.04 -2.18
CA LYS A 151 9.85 -0.56 -3.49
C LYS A 151 8.37 -0.87 -3.53
N ASN A 152 7.73 -0.55 -4.63
CA ASN A 152 6.40 -1.02 -4.97
C ASN A 152 6.53 -2.07 -6.08
N ASN A 153 6.51 -3.35 -5.69
CA ASN A 153 6.76 -4.45 -6.63
C ASN A 153 5.44 -4.88 -7.27
N ILE A 154 5.37 -4.92 -8.60
CA ILE A 154 4.19 -5.35 -9.36
C ILE A 154 4.49 -6.51 -10.29
N HIS A 155 3.45 -7.24 -10.67
CA HIS A 155 3.51 -8.16 -11.80
C HIS A 155 3.23 -7.40 -13.10
N ILE A 156 3.79 -7.87 -14.21
CA ILE A 156 3.51 -7.29 -15.53
C ILE A 156 2.06 -7.57 -16.00
N GLY A 157 1.39 -8.54 -15.38
CA GLY A 157 0.04 -9.00 -15.71
C GLY A 157 0.03 -10.35 -16.43
N GLY A 158 -1.17 -10.86 -16.72
CA GLY A 158 -1.36 -12.12 -17.43
C GLY A 158 -0.96 -12.04 -18.90
N ALA A 159 -0.54 -13.17 -19.47
CA ALA A 159 -0.25 -13.32 -20.89
C ALA A 159 -1.55 -13.27 -21.72
N ILE A 160 -2.19 -12.11 -21.78
CA ILE A 160 -3.15 -11.83 -22.86
C ILE A 160 -2.34 -12.00 -24.13
N LYS A 161 -2.78 -12.90 -25.02
CA LYS A 161 -2.21 -13.17 -26.35
C LYS A 161 -1.49 -11.91 -26.80
N ILE A 162 -0.16 -11.97 -26.83
CA ILE A 162 0.70 -10.87 -27.26
C ILE A 162 0.41 -10.71 -28.76
N SER A 163 -0.74 -10.13 -29.09
CA SER A 163 -0.94 -9.49 -30.36
C SER A 163 0.12 -8.40 -30.38
N LYS A 164 0.75 -8.23 -31.54
CA LYS A 164 2.00 -7.52 -31.80
C LYS A 164 2.03 -6.01 -31.41
N ARG A 165 1.11 -5.54 -30.56
CA ARG A 165 0.88 -4.14 -30.13
C ARG A 165 1.39 -3.79 -28.73
N LEU A 166 1.75 -4.76 -27.87
CA LEU A 166 2.08 -4.48 -26.46
C LEU A 166 3.36 -3.64 -26.18
N PRO A 167 4.47 -3.76 -26.94
CA PRO A 167 5.74 -3.10 -26.55
C PRO A 167 5.65 -1.57 -26.49
N HIS A 168 4.87 -0.97 -27.39
CA HIS A 168 4.76 0.49 -27.50
C HIS A 168 3.78 1.09 -26.49
N GLY A 169 2.70 0.36 -26.15
CA GLY A 169 1.71 0.84 -25.17
C GLY A 169 2.24 0.83 -23.74
N LEU A 170 2.89 -0.28 -23.35
CA LEU A 170 3.40 -0.43 -21.98
C LEU A 170 4.54 0.56 -21.69
N LYS A 171 5.46 0.78 -22.66
CA LYS A 171 6.51 1.78 -22.52
C LYS A 171 5.94 3.18 -22.32
N LYS A 172 4.92 3.58 -23.10
CA LYS A 172 4.22 4.87 -22.92
C LYS A 172 3.53 4.97 -21.56
N ILE A 173 2.91 3.89 -21.08
CA ILE A 173 2.31 3.85 -19.74
C ILE A 173 3.39 4.07 -18.68
N PHE A 174 4.52 3.35 -18.73
CA PHE A 174 5.62 3.54 -17.79
C PHE A 174 6.24 4.95 -17.89
N GLU A 175 6.43 5.49 -19.09
CA GLU A 175 6.91 6.86 -19.27
C GLU A 175 5.95 7.90 -18.68
N GLY A 176 4.63 7.69 -18.85
CA GLY A 176 3.59 8.51 -18.23
C GLY A 176 3.64 8.43 -16.70
N LEU A 177 3.67 7.22 -16.15
CA LEU A 177 3.77 6.99 -14.70
C LEU A 177 5.05 7.58 -14.12
N ILE A 178 6.19 7.46 -14.80
CA ILE A 178 7.47 8.04 -14.35
C ILE A 178 7.35 9.56 -14.27
N ARG A 179 6.65 10.21 -15.21
CA ARG A 179 6.43 11.67 -15.14
C ARG A 179 5.52 12.00 -13.97
N GLU A 180 4.40 11.32 -13.85
CA GLU A 180 3.39 11.55 -12.80
C GLU A 180 3.96 11.35 -11.39
N PHE A 181 4.72 10.28 -11.16
CA PHE A 181 5.36 9.98 -9.86
C PHE A 181 6.62 10.82 -9.57
N LYS A 182 7.19 11.53 -10.55
CA LYS A 182 8.32 12.45 -10.31
C LYS A 182 7.87 13.91 -10.15
N SER A 183 6.64 14.23 -10.54
CA SER A 183 6.05 15.57 -10.44
C SER A 183 5.23 15.79 -9.17
N ALA A 184 4.98 14.74 -8.39
CA ALA A 184 4.37 14.78 -7.06
C ALA A 184 5.48 14.86 -5.98
#